data_AF-A0A498L315-F1
#
_entry.id   AF-A0A498L315-F1
#
_cell.length_a   1.000
_cell.length_b   1.000
_cell.length_c   1.000
_cell.angle_alpha   90.00
_cell.angle_beta   90.00
_cell.angle_gamma   90.00
#
_symmetry.space_group_name_H-M   'P 1'
#
loop_
_entity.id
_entity.type
_entity.pdbx_description
1 polymer ?
#
loop_
_entity_poly.entity_id
_entity_poly.type
_entity_poly.pdbx_seq_one_letter_code
_entity_poly.pdbx_strand_id
1 'polypeptide(L)'
;MADPNETDRGSDVFPEEYSDYWAIVQGIHSEVRSDAVTLRKRKEKSETTKHVTYGRSELAKKLADAHAAARSRTKSNAKFAGVEVTVGEIETALRNPSSYDSSEDWMAWAGVHEGRWYDTHNGKVCEDDATWYRPETESASEFPADTLHQDAHFEEPKPDGRKGWNESNPEADFVWGWDPKQKDPRTLEYDDGYVGTHVGSPFSKGEASCIVCLTPQVAFVEVVEPHPDLPRRLRTSATPDGWDWGYGQWSVKLRDGMLTPGGGEK
;
A
#
# COMPACT_ATOMS: atom_id res chain seq x y z
N MET A 1 12.37 1.48 40.35
CA MET A 1 12.80 2.62 39.52
C MET A 1 12.39 2.26 38.11
N ALA A 2 11.43 2.99 37.56
CA ALA A 2 10.97 2.79 36.18
C ALA A 2 12.01 3.34 35.21
N ASP A 3 12.13 2.71 34.05
CA ASP A 3 13.05 3.06 32.98
C ASP A 3 12.64 4.41 32.34
N PRO A 4 13.50 5.44 32.33
CA PRO A 4 13.16 6.76 31.79
C PRO A 4 13.08 6.83 30.26
N ASN A 5 13.30 5.71 29.54
CA ASN A 5 13.13 5.64 28.08
C ASN A 5 11.79 5.06 27.63
N GLU A 6 10.86 4.83 28.55
CA GLU A 6 9.44 4.63 28.20
C GLU A 6 8.82 6.00 27.93
N THR A 7 9.30 6.68 26.87
CA THR A 7 8.53 7.74 26.24
C THR A 7 7.22 7.11 25.81
N ASP A 8 6.19 7.46 26.57
CA ASP A 8 4.79 7.57 26.17
C ASP A 8 4.76 8.13 24.74
N ARG A 9 4.91 7.22 23.75
CA ARG A 9 4.54 7.47 22.37
C ARG A 9 3.04 7.65 22.49
N GLY A 10 2.65 8.93 22.54
CA GLY A 10 1.31 9.35 22.86
C GLY A 10 0.34 8.41 22.19
N SER A 11 -0.64 7.96 22.95
CA SER A 11 -1.80 7.30 22.36
C SER A 11 -2.24 8.17 21.18
N ASP A 12 -1.88 7.76 19.97
CA ASP A 12 -2.25 8.42 18.73
C ASP A 12 -3.77 8.34 18.71
N VAL A 13 -4.41 9.44 19.11
CA VAL A 13 -5.87 9.50 19.27
C VAL A 13 -6.44 9.63 17.86
N PHE A 14 -6.52 8.50 17.17
CA PHE A 14 -7.26 8.40 15.94
C PHE A 14 -8.76 8.61 16.23
N PRO A 15 -9.52 9.22 15.31
CA PRO A 15 -10.96 9.34 15.44
C PRO A 15 -11.63 7.98 15.75
N GLU A 16 -12.60 7.94 16.68
CA GLU A 16 -13.28 6.69 17.13
C GLU A 16 -13.86 5.85 15.97
N GLU A 17 -14.16 6.50 14.84
CA GLU A 17 -14.61 5.90 13.57
C GLU A 17 -13.60 4.92 12.93
N TYR A 18 -12.34 4.88 13.38
CA TYR A 18 -11.30 3.97 12.88
C TYR A 18 -10.82 2.91 13.91
N SER A 19 -11.55 2.71 15.01
CA SER A 19 -11.13 1.76 16.07
C SER A 19 -11.02 0.30 15.59
N ASP A 20 -11.92 -0.16 14.72
CA ASP A 20 -11.84 -1.49 14.11
C ASP A 20 -10.70 -1.61 13.08
N TYR A 21 -10.36 -0.52 12.39
CA TYR A 21 -9.19 -0.44 11.50
C TYR A 21 -7.90 -0.70 12.27
N TRP A 22 -7.72 -0.04 13.42
CA TRP A 22 -6.50 -0.16 14.20
C TRP A 22 -6.30 -1.58 14.75
N ALA A 23 -7.38 -2.22 15.22
CA ALA A 23 -7.32 -3.61 15.65
C ALA A 23 -6.87 -4.55 14.50
N ILE A 24 -7.32 -4.28 13.26
CA ILE A 24 -6.88 -5.03 12.07
C ILE A 24 -5.41 -4.74 11.76
N VAL A 25 -4.97 -3.47 11.76
CA VAL A 25 -3.57 -3.09 11.55
C VAL A 25 -2.65 -3.78 12.55
N GLN A 26 -2.98 -3.72 13.85
CA GLN A 26 -2.20 -4.38 14.89
C GLN A 26 -2.16 -5.90 14.71
N GLY A 27 -3.28 -6.48 14.25
CA GLY A 27 -3.34 -7.88 13.85
C GLY A 27 -2.35 -8.21 12.73
N ILE A 28 -2.39 -7.48 11.62
CA ILE A 28 -1.46 -7.65 10.49
C ILE A 28 -0.03 -7.47 10.94
N HIS A 29 0.25 -6.43 11.72
CA HIS A 29 1.57 -6.11 12.24
C HIS A 29 2.17 -7.26 13.07
N SER A 30 1.36 -7.94 13.88
CA SER A 30 1.80 -9.15 14.59
C SER A 30 2.16 -10.31 13.65
N GLU A 31 1.48 -10.41 12.50
CA GLU A 31 1.73 -11.43 11.48
C GLU A 31 2.95 -11.12 10.61
N VAL A 32 3.19 -9.86 10.22
CA VAL A 32 4.36 -9.50 9.40
C VAL A 32 5.68 -9.70 10.16
N ARG A 33 5.64 -9.51 11.48
CA ARG A 33 6.76 -9.81 12.39
C ARG A 33 6.94 -11.31 12.67
N SER A 34 5.97 -12.14 12.28
CA SER A 34 6.06 -13.60 12.35
C SER A 34 6.76 -14.16 11.09
N ASP A 35 7.33 -15.36 11.19
CA ASP A 35 7.86 -16.09 10.02
C ASP A 35 6.76 -16.63 9.09
N ALA A 36 5.51 -16.61 9.57
CA ALA A 36 4.33 -17.07 8.87
C ALA A 36 3.29 -15.95 8.75
N VAL A 37 2.89 -15.66 7.51
CA VAL A 37 1.86 -14.65 7.17
C VAL A 37 0.58 -15.39 6.80
N THR A 38 -0.55 -15.02 7.42
CA THR A 38 -1.82 -15.73 7.21
C THR A 38 -2.82 -14.85 6.48
N LEU A 39 -2.98 -15.11 5.19
CA LEU A 39 -4.07 -14.53 4.42
C LEU A 39 -5.36 -15.29 4.71
N ARG A 40 -6.48 -14.58 4.83
CA ARG A 40 -7.77 -15.18 5.17
C ARG A 40 -8.86 -14.68 4.23
N LYS A 41 -9.73 -15.59 3.79
CA LYS A 41 -10.90 -15.31 2.96
C LYS A 41 -12.08 -15.24 3.89
N ARG A 42 -12.68 -14.06 4.00
CA ARG A 42 -13.91 -13.93 4.77
C ARG A 42 -15.06 -14.58 4.01
N LYS A 43 -16.01 -15.14 4.76
CA LYS A 43 -17.14 -15.91 4.25
C LYS A 43 -18.02 -15.07 3.34
N GLU A 44 -18.31 -15.55 2.14
CA GLU A 44 -19.59 -15.23 1.51
C GLU A 44 -20.64 -16.14 2.16
N LYS A 45 -21.68 -15.57 2.74
CA LYS A 45 -22.85 -16.22 3.39
C LYS A 45 -22.79 -17.76 3.45
N SER A 46 -22.49 -18.30 4.64
CA SER A 46 -22.61 -19.72 5.09
C SER A 46 -21.42 -20.69 4.94
N GLU A 47 -20.32 -20.36 4.24
CA GLU A 47 -19.14 -21.27 4.19
C GLU A 47 -18.16 -21.07 5.37
N THR A 48 -17.12 -21.90 5.50
CA THR A 48 -16.03 -21.75 6.50
C THR A 48 -15.04 -20.65 6.06
N THR A 49 -14.50 -19.87 7.01
CA THR A 49 -13.38 -18.97 6.73
C THR A 49 -12.21 -19.81 6.25
N LYS A 50 -11.67 -19.51 5.06
CA LYS A 50 -10.49 -20.19 4.53
C LYS A 50 -9.26 -19.38 4.90
N HIS A 51 -8.24 -20.05 5.41
CA HIS A 51 -6.97 -19.44 5.79
C HIS A 51 -5.89 -20.09 4.94
N VAL A 52 -4.98 -19.28 4.41
CA VAL A 52 -3.77 -19.73 3.74
C VAL A 52 -2.60 -19.07 4.44
N THR A 53 -1.75 -19.89 5.02
CA THR A 53 -0.54 -19.43 5.68
C THR A 53 0.64 -19.69 4.78
N TYR A 54 1.41 -18.65 4.50
CA TYR A 54 2.67 -18.72 3.78
C TYR A 54 3.82 -18.52 4.74
N GLY A 55 4.88 -19.31 4.60
CA GLY A 55 6.17 -18.90 5.12
C GLY A 55 6.66 -17.65 4.37
N ARG A 56 7.42 -16.77 5.04
CA ARG A 56 7.94 -15.53 4.43
C ARG A 56 8.59 -15.77 3.06
N SER A 57 9.43 -16.81 2.95
CA SER A 57 10.09 -17.17 1.70
C SER A 57 9.14 -17.63 0.60
N GLU A 58 8.08 -18.35 0.96
CA GLU A 58 7.06 -18.75 -0.01
C GLU A 58 6.28 -17.54 -0.52
N LEU A 59 5.91 -16.62 0.39
CA LEU A 59 5.21 -15.39 0.03
C LEU A 59 6.06 -14.50 -0.87
N ALA A 60 7.33 -14.30 -0.51
CA ALA A 60 8.28 -13.53 -1.29
C ALA A 60 8.46 -14.11 -2.70
N LYS A 61 8.57 -15.45 -2.80
CA LYS A 61 8.63 -16.12 -4.10
C LYS A 61 7.38 -15.87 -4.93
N LYS A 62 6.19 -16.02 -4.34
CA LYS A 62 4.91 -15.77 -5.04
C LYS A 62 4.81 -14.33 -5.55
N LEU A 63 5.22 -13.36 -4.74
CA LEU A 63 5.22 -11.95 -5.13
C LEU A 63 6.21 -11.66 -6.27
N ALA A 64 7.44 -12.18 -6.18
CA ALA A 64 8.43 -12.05 -7.25
C ALA A 64 7.95 -12.69 -8.56
N ASP A 65 7.38 -13.90 -8.49
CA ASP A 65 6.82 -14.61 -9.64
C ASP A 65 5.64 -13.82 -10.26
N ALA A 66 4.74 -13.30 -9.42
CA ALA A 66 3.62 -12.46 -9.86
C ALA A 66 4.11 -11.17 -10.53
N HIS A 67 5.15 -10.55 -9.98
CA HIS A 67 5.77 -9.36 -10.55
C HIS A 67 6.39 -9.67 -11.93
N ALA A 68 7.19 -10.72 -12.01
CA ALA A 68 7.80 -11.17 -13.26
C ALA A 68 6.74 -11.47 -14.34
N ALA A 69 5.66 -12.15 -13.97
CA ALA A 69 4.55 -12.43 -14.88
C ALA A 69 3.85 -11.15 -15.35
N ALA A 70 3.53 -10.22 -14.43
CA ALA A 70 2.79 -9.00 -14.72
C ALA A 70 3.50 -8.11 -15.77
N ARG A 71 4.84 -8.05 -15.75
CA ARG A 71 5.64 -7.28 -16.73
C ARG A 71 5.37 -7.66 -18.19
N SER A 72 4.97 -8.90 -18.45
CA SER A 72 4.69 -9.38 -19.81
C SER A 72 3.22 -9.34 -20.23
N ARG A 73 2.29 -9.02 -19.31
CA ARG A 73 0.85 -9.13 -19.56
C ARG A 73 0.27 -8.01 -20.42
N THR A 74 0.83 -6.81 -20.35
CA THR A 74 0.35 -5.66 -21.14
C THR A 74 1.54 -4.88 -21.71
N LYS A 75 1.31 -4.16 -22.82
CA LYS A 75 2.32 -3.27 -23.41
C LYS A 75 2.78 -2.18 -22.44
N SER A 76 1.91 -1.80 -21.52
CA SER A 76 2.15 -0.74 -20.55
C SER A 76 2.90 -1.24 -19.31
N ASN A 77 2.77 -2.53 -18.97
CA ASN A 77 3.58 -3.21 -17.94
C ASN A 77 4.97 -3.59 -18.44
N ALA A 78 5.14 -3.83 -19.76
CA ALA A 78 6.44 -4.13 -20.36
C ALA A 78 7.48 -3.02 -20.13
N LYS A 79 7.03 -1.82 -19.79
CA LYS A 79 7.88 -0.69 -19.42
C LYS A 79 8.67 -0.93 -18.12
N PHE A 80 8.17 -1.77 -17.22
CA PHE A 80 8.84 -2.16 -15.97
C PHE A 80 9.81 -3.35 -16.16
N ALA A 81 10.10 -3.78 -17.39
CA ALA A 81 11.00 -4.91 -17.64
C ALA A 81 12.41 -4.72 -17.06
N GLY A 82 12.85 -3.47 -16.84
CA GLY A 82 14.12 -3.14 -16.21
C GLY A 82 14.15 -3.26 -14.68
N VAL A 83 12.98 -3.31 -14.03
CA VAL A 83 12.88 -3.44 -12.58
C VAL A 83 12.56 -4.90 -12.23
N GLU A 84 13.57 -5.62 -11.76
CA GLU A 84 13.43 -7.01 -11.31
C GLU A 84 13.44 -7.07 -9.78
N VAL A 85 12.26 -7.20 -9.19
CA VAL A 85 12.14 -7.45 -7.74
C VAL A 85 12.44 -8.93 -7.46
N THR A 86 13.44 -9.18 -6.63
CA THR A 86 13.89 -10.54 -6.31
C THR A 86 13.21 -11.08 -5.04
N VAL A 87 13.23 -12.40 -4.88
CA VAL A 87 12.76 -13.07 -3.65
C VAL A 87 13.50 -12.55 -2.41
N GLY A 88 14.83 -12.41 -2.50
CA GLY A 88 15.66 -11.97 -1.39
C GLY A 88 15.32 -10.56 -0.89
N GLU A 89 15.05 -9.64 -1.81
CA GLU A 89 14.68 -8.25 -1.48
C GLU A 89 13.33 -8.19 -0.74
N ILE A 90 12.33 -8.93 -1.22
CA ILE A 90 11.02 -9.00 -0.56
C ILE A 90 11.14 -9.68 0.81
N GLU A 91 11.92 -10.77 0.91
CA GLU A 91 12.16 -11.43 2.20
C GLU A 91 12.85 -10.52 3.20
N THR A 92 13.85 -9.75 2.77
CA THR A 92 14.55 -8.78 3.61
C THR A 92 13.60 -7.68 4.06
N ALA A 93 12.82 -7.08 3.16
CA ALA A 93 11.84 -6.05 3.51
C ALA A 93 10.81 -6.55 4.54
N LEU A 94 10.30 -7.77 4.36
CA LEU A 94 9.35 -8.38 5.30
C LEU A 94 9.98 -8.77 6.65
N ARG A 95 11.28 -9.04 6.69
CA ARG A 95 11.98 -9.47 7.92
C ARG A 95 12.50 -8.29 8.73
N ASN A 96 13.10 -7.33 8.03
CA ASN A 96 13.74 -6.15 8.59
C ASN A 96 13.09 -4.91 7.96
N PRO A 97 11.80 -4.68 8.27
CA PRO A 97 11.14 -3.47 7.81
C PRO A 97 11.90 -2.29 8.39
N SER A 98 12.32 -1.38 7.52
CA SER A 98 12.93 -0.13 7.90
C SER A 98 12.04 0.98 7.37
N SER A 99 12.12 2.16 8.02
CA SER A 99 11.79 3.36 7.29
C SER A 99 12.70 3.44 6.05
N TYR A 100 12.23 4.19 5.07
CA TYR A 100 12.90 4.30 3.79
C TYR A 100 14.36 4.71 3.87
N ASP A 101 15.16 4.22 2.92
CA ASP A 101 16.62 4.39 2.92
C ASP A 101 17.04 5.88 2.95
N SER A 102 16.19 6.78 2.43
CA SER A 102 16.31 8.23 2.56
C SER A 102 14.98 8.95 2.33
N SER A 103 14.82 10.17 2.85
CA SER A 103 13.63 11.01 2.55
C SER A 103 13.41 11.21 1.06
N GLU A 104 14.48 11.25 0.27
CA GLU A 104 14.45 11.34 -1.19
C GLU A 104 13.79 10.12 -1.85
N ASP A 105 13.95 8.91 -1.29
CA ASP A 105 13.36 7.68 -1.82
C ASP A 105 11.84 7.67 -1.69
N TRP A 106 11.29 8.38 -0.71
CA TRP A 106 9.83 8.59 -0.62
C TRP A 106 9.31 9.76 -1.43
N MET A 107 10.18 10.67 -1.88
CA MET A 107 9.77 11.75 -2.78
C MET A 107 9.25 11.21 -4.11
N ALA A 108 9.66 10.01 -4.52
CA ALA A 108 9.11 9.32 -5.69
C ALA A 108 7.60 9.10 -5.58
N TRP A 109 7.07 9.03 -4.37
CA TRP A 109 5.65 8.87 -4.11
C TRP A 109 4.90 10.20 -4.09
N ALA A 110 5.55 11.32 -3.77
CA ALA A 110 4.91 12.63 -3.75
C ALA A 110 4.28 12.98 -5.11
N GLY A 111 3.03 13.45 -5.09
CA GLY A 111 2.27 13.78 -6.29
C GLY A 111 0.96 13.01 -6.44
N VAL A 112 0.31 13.21 -7.57
CA VAL A 112 -0.98 12.59 -7.92
C VAL A 112 -0.74 11.34 -8.76
N HIS A 113 -1.15 10.20 -8.24
CA HIS A 113 -1.12 8.89 -8.90
C HIS A 113 -2.48 8.67 -9.53
N GLU A 114 -2.55 8.62 -10.86
CA GLU A 114 -3.79 8.31 -11.55
C GLU A 114 -3.64 6.96 -12.24
N GLY A 115 -4.57 6.05 -11.96
CA GLY A 115 -4.50 4.71 -12.50
C GLY A 115 -5.84 4.08 -12.77
N ARG A 116 -5.76 3.00 -13.55
CA ARG A 116 -6.87 2.10 -13.80
C ARG A 116 -6.47 0.70 -13.38
N TRP A 117 -7.43 0.00 -12.81
CA TRP A 117 -7.31 -1.39 -12.40
C TRP A 117 -8.37 -2.20 -13.13
N TYR A 118 -8.04 -3.43 -13.52
CA TYR A 118 -9.02 -4.40 -14.01
C TYR A 118 -9.40 -5.38 -12.90
N ASP A 119 -10.64 -5.32 -12.44
CA ASP A 119 -11.20 -6.24 -11.45
C ASP A 119 -11.56 -7.55 -12.15
N THR A 120 -10.80 -8.60 -11.83
CA THR A 120 -10.97 -9.95 -12.37
C THR A 120 -12.20 -10.66 -11.85
N HIS A 121 -12.74 -10.27 -10.69
CA HIS A 121 -13.91 -10.88 -10.08
C HIS A 121 -15.20 -10.46 -10.81
N ASN A 122 -15.34 -9.16 -11.11
CA ASN A 122 -16.53 -8.63 -11.79
C ASN A 122 -16.30 -8.26 -13.27
N GLY A 123 -15.06 -8.38 -13.76
CA GLY A 123 -14.67 -8.10 -15.14
C GLY A 123 -14.71 -6.62 -15.53
N LYS A 124 -14.66 -5.69 -14.58
CA LYS A 124 -14.79 -4.26 -14.83
C LYS A 124 -13.49 -3.51 -14.61
N VAL A 125 -13.38 -2.36 -15.28
CA VAL A 125 -12.30 -1.40 -15.04
C VAL A 125 -12.75 -0.42 -13.96
N CYS A 126 -11.93 -0.27 -12.93
CA CYS A 126 -12.10 0.73 -11.88
C CYS A 126 -11.03 1.82 -12.04
N GLU A 127 -11.30 3.02 -11.53
CA GLU A 127 -10.34 4.11 -11.47
C GLU A 127 -9.90 4.30 -10.01
N ASP A 128 -8.61 4.59 -9.83
CA ASP A 128 -7.97 4.73 -8.53
C ASP A 128 -6.99 5.90 -8.64
N ASP A 129 -7.35 7.01 -8.00
CA ASP A 129 -6.53 8.20 -7.90
C ASP A 129 -6.02 8.37 -6.48
N ALA A 130 -4.73 8.61 -6.30
CA ALA A 130 -4.15 8.77 -4.98
C ALA A 130 -3.13 9.89 -4.95
N THR A 131 -3.21 10.78 -3.97
CA THR A 131 -2.32 11.94 -3.85
C THR A 131 -1.47 11.82 -2.60
N TRP A 132 -0.16 11.73 -2.77
CA TRP A 132 0.78 11.84 -1.66
C TRP A 132 1.22 13.30 -1.48
N TYR A 133 1.23 13.74 -0.23
CA TYR A 133 1.71 15.05 0.19
C TYR A 133 3.06 14.90 0.85
N ARG A 134 3.96 15.86 0.60
CA ARG A 134 5.19 15.95 1.38
C ARG A 134 4.86 16.44 2.78
N PRO A 135 5.62 16.05 3.82
CA PRO A 135 5.32 16.48 5.18
C PRO A 135 5.27 18.01 5.30
N GLU A 136 6.18 18.72 4.61
CA GLU A 136 6.22 20.19 4.63
C GLU A 136 5.08 20.89 3.86
N THR A 137 4.29 20.15 3.09
CA THR A 137 3.18 20.69 2.27
C THR A 137 1.80 20.35 2.82
N GLU A 138 1.74 19.56 3.88
CA GLU A 138 0.50 19.14 4.49
C GLU A 138 -0.11 20.25 5.37
N SER A 139 -1.39 20.54 5.15
CA SER A 139 -2.18 21.50 5.94
C SER A 139 -3.22 20.83 6.83
N ALA A 140 -3.25 19.49 6.85
CA ALA A 140 -4.25 18.72 7.59
C ALA A 140 -3.86 18.68 9.07
N SER A 141 -4.79 19.05 9.95
CA SER A 141 -4.53 19.04 11.40
C SER A 141 -4.59 17.64 12.00
N GLU A 142 -5.08 16.65 11.25
CA GLU A 142 -5.19 15.26 11.69
C GLU A 142 -3.87 14.47 11.63
N PHE A 143 -2.87 14.90 10.85
CA PHE A 143 -1.59 14.22 10.69
C PHE A 143 -0.42 15.04 11.27
N PRO A 144 0.60 14.40 11.87
CA PRO A 144 1.81 15.09 12.29
C PRO A 144 2.54 15.77 11.12
N ALA A 145 3.19 16.91 11.37
CA ALA A 145 3.86 17.69 10.33
C ALA A 145 5.11 17.00 9.72
N ASP A 146 5.57 15.90 10.33
CA ASP A 146 6.69 15.08 9.90
C ASP A 146 6.26 13.78 9.19
N THR A 147 4.95 13.51 9.08
CA THR A 147 4.43 12.34 8.34
C THR A 147 4.19 12.63 6.87
N LEU A 148 4.46 11.64 6.03
CA LEU A 148 3.99 11.60 4.65
C LEU A 148 2.58 11.00 4.63
N HIS A 149 1.63 11.73 4.08
CA HIS A 149 0.24 11.30 3.97
C HIS A 149 -0.17 11.09 2.51
N GLN A 150 -0.96 10.06 2.25
CA GLN A 150 -1.62 9.79 0.98
C GLN A 150 -3.13 9.89 1.18
N ASP A 151 -3.80 10.70 0.38
CA ASP A 151 -5.24 10.53 0.13
C ASP A 151 -5.42 9.55 -1.01
N ALA A 152 -6.22 8.50 -0.83
CA ALA A 152 -6.64 7.61 -1.91
C ALA A 152 -8.12 7.82 -2.21
N HIS A 153 -8.48 7.80 -3.49
CA HIS A 153 -9.84 7.88 -3.96
C HIS A 153 -10.09 6.80 -5.00
N PHE A 154 -11.17 6.07 -4.80
CA PHE A 154 -11.51 4.89 -5.57
C PHE A 154 -12.89 5.05 -6.17
N GLU A 155 -12.94 5.05 -7.50
CA GLU A 155 -14.19 5.12 -8.25
C GLU A 155 -14.53 3.74 -8.82
N GLU A 156 -15.66 3.20 -8.34
CA GLU A 156 -16.29 2.05 -8.98
C GLU A 156 -17.00 2.46 -10.27
N PRO A 157 -17.38 1.51 -11.15
CA PRO A 157 -18.27 1.75 -12.30
C PRO A 157 -19.70 2.24 -11.94
N LYS A 158 -19.89 2.76 -10.72
CA LYS A 158 -21.11 3.33 -10.14
C LYS A 158 -20.73 4.64 -9.42
N PRO A 159 -21.64 5.61 -9.29
CA PRO A 159 -21.31 7.00 -8.96
C PRO A 159 -20.82 7.26 -7.52
N ASP A 160 -20.58 6.23 -6.73
CA ASP A 160 -20.14 6.39 -5.34
C ASP A 160 -18.62 6.21 -5.28
N GLY A 161 -17.88 7.33 -5.36
CA GLY A 161 -16.46 7.37 -5.04
C GLY A 161 -16.23 7.10 -3.55
N ARG A 162 -15.11 6.45 -3.21
CA ARG A 162 -14.73 6.12 -1.83
C ARG A 162 -13.35 6.68 -1.53
N LYS A 163 -13.13 7.09 -0.28
CA LYS A 163 -11.86 7.68 0.15
C LYS A 163 -11.13 6.78 1.13
N GLY A 164 -9.84 6.65 0.95
CA GLY A 164 -8.90 5.97 1.83
C GLY A 164 -7.67 6.85 2.06
N TRP A 165 -6.71 6.31 2.78
CA TRP A 165 -5.46 6.99 3.06
C TRP A 165 -4.32 6.04 3.36
N ASN A 166 -3.08 6.51 3.19
CA ASN A 166 -1.86 5.84 3.70
C ASN A 166 -1.00 6.86 4.46
N GLU A 167 -0.31 6.41 5.51
CA GLU A 167 0.54 7.23 6.35
C GLU A 167 1.92 6.58 6.49
N SER A 168 2.98 7.38 6.37
CA SER A 168 4.35 6.96 6.59
C SER A 168 5.12 8.03 7.37
N ASN A 169 5.63 7.68 8.55
CA ASN A 169 6.60 8.50 9.27
C ASN A 169 8.04 8.07 8.89
N PRO A 170 9.00 8.99 8.64
CA PRO A 170 10.42 8.67 8.42
C PRO A 170 11.08 7.82 9.52
N GLU A 171 10.53 7.78 10.73
CA GLU A 171 11.03 6.99 11.85
C GLU A 171 10.23 5.70 12.07
N ALA A 172 9.15 5.47 11.32
CA ALA A 172 8.35 4.26 11.42
C ALA A 172 8.88 3.16 10.50
N ASP A 173 8.96 1.93 11.03
CA ASP A 173 9.37 0.75 10.28
C ASP A 173 8.43 0.43 9.10
N PHE A 174 7.19 0.94 9.14
CA PHE A 174 6.13 0.58 8.20
C PHE A 174 5.32 1.79 7.74
N VAL A 175 4.67 1.60 6.60
CA VAL A 175 3.55 2.42 6.15
C VAL A 175 2.26 1.75 6.61
N TRP A 176 1.32 2.53 7.12
CA TRP A 176 -0.01 2.05 7.48
C TRP A 176 -1.01 2.61 6.50
N GLY A 177 -2.05 1.87 6.19
CA GLY A 177 -2.96 2.34 5.16
C GLY A 177 -4.32 1.70 5.21
N TRP A 178 -5.32 2.47 4.78
CA TRP A 178 -6.67 2.02 4.57
C TRP A 178 -7.14 2.43 3.18
N ASP A 179 -7.51 1.44 2.38
CA ASP A 179 -7.89 1.63 0.99
C ASP A 179 -9.26 0.99 0.74
N PRO A 180 -10.36 1.76 0.62
CA PRO A 180 -11.73 1.26 0.75
C PRO A 180 -12.21 0.47 -0.48
N LYS A 181 -11.39 -0.39 -1.08
CA LYS A 181 -11.65 -1.16 -2.31
C LYS A 181 -12.73 -2.24 -2.16
N GLN A 182 -13.37 -2.38 -1.00
CA GLN A 182 -14.46 -3.33 -0.78
C GLN A 182 -15.84 -2.67 -0.70
N LYS A 183 -16.75 -3.12 -1.58
CA LYS A 183 -18.20 -3.02 -1.45
C LYS A 183 -18.72 -4.36 -1.95
N ASP A 184 -19.42 -5.12 -1.12
CA ASP A 184 -20.40 -6.05 -1.66
C ASP A 184 -21.63 -5.19 -2.04
N PRO A 185 -21.91 -4.98 -3.34
CA PRO A 185 -23.03 -4.15 -3.76
C PRO A 185 -24.40 -4.76 -3.47
N ARG A 186 -24.48 -5.94 -2.84
CA ARG A 186 -25.70 -6.68 -2.53
C ARG A 186 -26.01 -6.79 -1.04
N THR A 187 -25.06 -6.52 -0.14
CA THR A 187 -25.27 -6.73 1.31
C THR A 187 -25.41 -5.44 2.11
N LEU A 188 -24.94 -4.28 1.64
CA LEU A 188 -24.93 -3.02 2.41
C LEU A 188 -24.31 -3.18 3.83
N GLU A 189 -23.63 -4.30 4.09
CA GLU A 189 -22.87 -4.53 5.30
C GLU A 189 -21.46 -4.05 4.98
N TYR A 190 -21.10 -2.93 5.63
CA TYR A 190 -19.77 -2.35 5.60
C TYR A 190 -18.81 -3.39 6.17
N ASP A 191 -18.06 -4.09 5.32
CA ASP A 191 -17.01 -4.99 5.78
C ASP A 191 -15.72 -4.17 5.95
N ASP A 192 -15.62 -3.56 7.13
CA ASP A 192 -14.61 -2.58 7.54
C ASP A 192 -13.16 -3.10 7.31
N GLY A 193 -12.47 -2.53 6.32
CA GLY A 193 -11.01 -2.58 6.21
C GLY A 193 -10.39 -3.93 5.85
N TYR A 194 -11.13 -5.00 5.57
CA TYR A 194 -10.52 -6.33 5.46
C TYR A 194 -9.65 -6.55 4.19
N VAL A 195 -9.93 -5.84 3.11
CA VAL A 195 -9.05 -5.76 1.91
C VAL A 195 -8.27 -4.44 1.88
N GLY A 196 -8.79 -3.43 2.56
CA GLY A 196 -8.28 -2.07 2.51
C GLY A 196 -7.19 -1.74 3.52
N THR A 197 -7.30 -2.29 4.71
CA THR A 197 -6.32 -2.11 5.78
C THR A 197 -5.06 -2.89 5.45
N HIS A 198 -3.93 -2.21 5.48
CA HIS A 198 -2.65 -2.81 5.17
C HIS A 198 -1.49 -2.21 5.95
N VAL A 199 -0.43 -3.01 6.03
CA VAL A 199 0.89 -2.62 6.51
C VAL A 199 1.87 -2.79 5.35
N GLY A 200 2.62 -1.75 5.04
CA GLY A 200 3.61 -1.71 3.98
C GLY A 200 5.04 -1.71 4.51
N SER A 201 5.90 -2.56 3.95
CA SER A 201 7.34 -2.60 4.21
C SER A 201 8.08 -2.04 3.00
N PRO A 202 8.61 -0.80 3.07
CA PRO A 202 9.31 -0.18 1.95
C PRO A 202 10.71 -0.79 1.74
N PHE A 203 11.22 -0.71 0.51
CA PHE A 203 12.60 -1.03 0.14
C PHE A 203 12.96 -0.38 -1.21
N SER A 204 14.24 -0.22 -1.48
CA SER A 204 14.72 0.36 -2.75
C SER A 204 15.24 -0.70 -3.72
N LYS A 205 15.09 -0.47 -5.03
CA LYS A 205 15.62 -1.31 -6.11
C LYS A 205 16.25 -0.48 -7.21
N GLY A 206 17.57 -0.28 -7.13
CA GLY A 206 18.25 0.61 -8.05
C GLY A 206 17.72 2.03 -7.87
N GLU A 207 17.15 2.63 -8.92
CA GLU A 207 16.51 3.95 -8.84
C GLU A 207 15.00 3.86 -8.54
N ALA A 208 14.42 2.66 -8.43
CA ALA A 208 13.00 2.47 -8.17
C ALA A 208 12.70 2.34 -6.67
N SER A 209 11.64 3.00 -6.21
CA SER A 209 11.10 2.88 -4.86
C SER A 209 10.03 1.79 -4.82
N CYS A 210 10.11 0.86 -3.87
CA CYS A 210 9.20 -0.27 -3.78
C CYS A 210 8.56 -0.38 -2.39
N ILE A 211 7.39 -1.00 -2.32
CA ILE A 211 6.72 -1.29 -1.06
C ILE A 211 6.02 -2.64 -1.12
N VAL A 212 6.23 -3.48 -0.11
CA VAL A 212 5.52 -4.75 0.08
C VAL A 212 4.37 -4.51 1.05
N CYS A 213 3.13 -4.49 0.55
CA CYS A 213 1.95 -4.31 1.38
C CYS A 213 1.29 -5.66 1.70
N LEU A 214 0.88 -5.80 2.96
CA LEU A 214 0.13 -6.94 3.47
C LEU A 214 -1.23 -6.47 3.97
N THR A 215 -2.30 -7.02 3.40
CA THR A 215 -3.67 -6.93 3.91
C THR A 215 -4.06 -8.29 4.49
N PRO A 216 -5.19 -8.38 5.22
CA PRO A 216 -5.71 -9.67 5.67
C PRO A 216 -6.03 -10.66 4.53
N GLN A 217 -6.26 -10.20 3.29
CA GLN A 217 -6.62 -11.06 2.16
C GLN A 217 -5.51 -11.24 1.12
N VAL A 218 -4.66 -10.24 0.95
CA VAL A 218 -3.76 -10.11 -0.20
C VAL A 218 -2.43 -9.54 0.26
N ALA A 219 -1.35 -10.11 -0.26
CA ALA A 219 -0.05 -9.46 -0.28
C ALA A 219 0.19 -8.87 -1.67
N PHE A 220 0.81 -7.70 -1.76
CA PHE A 220 1.19 -7.12 -3.04
C PHE A 220 2.47 -6.30 -2.94
N VAL A 221 3.20 -6.24 -4.03
CA VAL A 221 4.34 -5.33 -4.21
C VAL A 221 3.90 -4.21 -5.12
N GLU A 222 4.24 -2.99 -4.75
CA GLU A 222 4.17 -1.83 -5.62
C GLU A 222 5.56 -1.28 -5.89
N VAL A 223 5.76 -0.81 -7.11
CA VAL A 223 7.03 -0.31 -7.61
C VAL A 223 6.77 1.01 -8.30
N VAL A 224 7.53 2.05 -7.92
CA VAL A 224 7.58 3.36 -8.58
C VAL A 224 8.94 3.50 -9.24
N GLU A 225 8.96 3.59 -10.57
CA GLU A 225 10.19 3.78 -11.35
C GLU A 225 10.30 5.25 -11.80
N PRO A 226 11.47 5.88 -11.65
CA PRO A 226 11.74 7.18 -12.24
C PRO A 226 11.69 7.07 -13.76
N HIS A 227 11.15 8.10 -14.42
CA HIS A 227 11.02 8.11 -15.87
C HIS A 227 11.20 9.55 -16.39
N PRO A 228 11.82 9.74 -17.58
CA PRO A 228 12.12 11.08 -18.10
C PRO A 228 10.92 12.02 -18.23
N ASP A 229 9.75 11.49 -18.59
CA ASP A 229 8.51 12.28 -18.67
C ASP A 229 7.81 12.43 -17.30
N LEU A 230 7.39 11.31 -16.71
CA LEU A 230 6.65 11.23 -15.45
C LEU A 230 6.88 9.85 -14.82
N PRO A 231 7.19 9.74 -13.51
CA PRO A 231 7.37 8.46 -12.84
C PRO A 231 6.16 7.53 -13.04
N ARG A 232 6.41 6.22 -13.00
CA ARG A 232 5.39 5.21 -13.28
C ARG A 232 5.29 4.24 -12.12
N ARG A 233 4.07 3.79 -11.83
CA ARG A 233 3.81 2.81 -10.76
C ARG A 233 3.17 1.52 -11.29
N LEU A 234 3.62 0.39 -10.77
CA LEU A 234 3.09 -0.94 -11.04
C LEU A 234 2.79 -1.66 -9.73
N ARG A 235 1.58 -2.23 -9.61
CA ARG A 235 1.17 -3.08 -8.48
C ARG A 235 1.02 -4.52 -8.94
N THR A 236 1.55 -5.45 -8.15
CA THR A 236 1.53 -6.89 -8.44
C THR A 236 1.23 -7.66 -7.17
N SER A 237 0.18 -8.49 -7.20
CA SER A 237 -0.36 -9.18 -6.02
C SER A 237 -0.04 -10.69 -6.02
N ALA A 238 0.25 -11.21 -4.83
CA ALA A 238 0.19 -12.62 -4.50
C ALA A 238 -1.16 -12.87 -3.80
N THR A 239 -2.19 -13.04 -4.61
CA THR A 239 -3.53 -13.40 -4.16
C THR A 239 -3.69 -14.92 -4.24
N PRO A 240 -4.25 -15.59 -3.22
CA PRO A 240 -4.55 -17.02 -3.34
C PRO A 240 -5.51 -17.30 -4.51
N ASP A 241 -5.29 -18.40 -5.23
CA ASP A 241 -6.11 -18.76 -6.38
C ASP A 241 -7.62 -18.77 -6.04
N GLY A 242 -8.42 -18.12 -6.88
CA GLY A 242 -9.87 -17.98 -6.67
C GLY A 242 -10.24 -16.98 -5.57
N TRP A 243 -9.29 -16.17 -5.10
CA TRP A 243 -9.52 -14.95 -4.32
C TRP A 243 -9.22 -13.72 -5.18
N ASP A 244 -9.10 -13.87 -6.51
CA ASP A 244 -8.48 -12.92 -7.43
C ASP A 244 -9.08 -11.52 -7.39
N TRP A 245 -8.26 -10.56 -6.96
CA TRP A 245 -8.49 -9.12 -7.06
C TRP A 245 -7.40 -8.51 -7.93
N GLY A 246 -7.82 -8.16 -9.13
CA GLY A 246 -7.23 -7.33 -10.20
C GLY A 246 -5.76 -6.91 -10.27
N TYR A 247 -5.45 -6.30 -11.42
CA TYR A 247 -4.13 -5.76 -11.73
C TYR A 247 -4.30 -4.31 -12.21
N GLY A 248 -3.45 -3.41 -11.73
CA GLY A 248 -3.52 -1.99 -12.05
C GLY A 248 -2.18 -1.39 -12.43
N GLN A 249 -2.26 -0.24 -13.09
CA GLN A 249 -1.13 0.61 -13.41
C GLN A 249 -1.50 2.07 -13.14
N TRP A 250 -0.54 2.82 -12.61
CA TRP A 250 -0.69 4.24 -12.33
C TRP A 250 0.43 5.04 -13.00
N SER A 251 0.14 6.29 -13.31
CA SER A 251 1.14 7.30 -13.69
C SER A 251 1.22 8.34 -12.57
N VAL A 252 2.42 8.81 -12.26
CA VAL A 252 2.63 9.83 -11.24
C VAL A 252 2.72 11.19 -11.92
N LYS A 253 1.90 12.16 -11.49
CA LYS A 253 1.98 13.56 -11.88
C LYS A 253 2.45 14.37 -10.69
N LEU A 254 3.53 15.14 -10.87
CA LEU A 254 3.94 16.10 -9.84
C LEU A 254 2.89 17.20 -9.77
N ARG A 255 2.37 17.49 -8.57
CA ARG A 255 1.42 18.59 -8.37
C ARG A 255 2.18 19.90 -8.56
N ASP A 256 1.64 20.85 -9.33
CA ASP A 256 2.33 22.10 -9.71
C ASP A 256 2.91 22.91 -8.53
N GLY A 257 2.41 22.71 -7.30
CA GLY A 257 2.93 23.33 -6.07
C GLY A 257 4.03 22.54 -5.33
N MET A 258 4.27 21.27 -5.66
CA MET A 258 5.33 20.43 -5.07
C MET A 258 6.69 20.63 -5.75
N LEU A 259 6.73 21.34 -6.89
CA LEU A 259 7.94 21.66 -7.64
C LEU A 259 8.68 22.90 -7.15
N THR A 260 8.09 23.67 -6.23
CA THR A 260 8.76 24.78 -5.58
C THR A 260 9.46 24.27 -4.33
N PRO A 261 10.80 24.22 -4.28
CA PRO A 261 11.49 24.20 -2.99
C PRO A 261 11.00 25.42 -2.23
N GLY A 262 10.70 25.25 -0.94
CA GLY A 262 10.35 26.35 -0.06
C GLY A 262 11.22 27.55 -0.39
N GLY A 263 10.58 28.62 -0.85
CA GLY A 263 11.25 29.86 -1.21
C GLY A 263 11.97 30.35 0.03
N GLY A 264 13.26 30.04 0.10
CA GLY A 264 14.17 30.59 1.07
C GLY A 264 14.09 32.11 0.99
N GLU A 265 13.88 32.70 2.17
CA GLU A 265 14.29 34.02 2.61
C GLU A 265 14.61 35.05 1.51
N LYS A 266 13.78 36.10 1.47
CA LYS A 266 14.29 37.48 1.32
C LYS A 266 13.50 38.42 2.22
#